data_AF-W8RCF7-F1
#
_entry.id   AF-W8RCF7-F1
#
_cell.length_a   1.000
_cell.length_b   1.000
_cell.length_c   1.000
_cell.angle_alpha   90.00
_cell.angle_beta   90.00
_cell.angle_gamma   90.00
#
_symmetry.space_group_name_H-M   'P 1'
#
loop_
_entity.id
_entity.type
_entity.pdbx_description
1 polymer ?
#
loop_
_entity_poly.entity_id
_entity_poly.type
_entity_poly.pdbx_seq_one_letter_code
_entity_poly.pdbx_strand_id
1 'polypeptide(L)'
;MNCLRLLPFFAVLAVIVFSGLRPEPIPQVFDQQDKLHHMLGFAALMFSLRLAFSQWSVIWSIAASVGVSALIEIAQSLLPNREASLGDMLANSLGVLLGWGCSHLAYQWYLRRIGVTSDPEVPDAAERLGHPERL
;
A
#
# COMPACT_ATOMS: atom_id res chain seq x y z
N MET A 1 13.96 13.27 11.41
CA MET A 1 12.95 12.23 11.10
C MET A 1 11.61 12.76 11.59
N ASN A 2 10.66 13.06 10.70
CA ASN A 2 9.37 13.61 11.11
C ASN A 2 8.49 12.48 11.66
N CYS A 3 8.52 12.27 12.98
CA CYS A 3 7.75 11.23 13.68
C CYS A 3 6.23 11.29 13.39
N LEU A 4 5.73 12.45 12.95
CA LEU A 4 4.33 12.65 12.56
C LEU A 4 3.85 11.65 11.49
N ARG A 5 4.73 11.20 10.59
CA ARG A 5 4.39 10.23 9.54
C ARG A 5 4.20 8.80 10.07
N LEU A 6 4.73 8.50 11.26
CA LEU A 6 4.63 7.18 11.89
C LEU A 6 3.30 7.00 12.62
N LEU A 7 2.71 8.09 13.12
CA LEU A 7 1.45 8.07 13.85
C LEU A 7 0.31 7.37 13.09
N PRO A 8 -0.02 7.71 11.83
CA PRO A 8 -1.09 7.04 11.11
C PRO A 8 -0.80 5.55 10.89
N PHE A 9 0.47 5.18 10.65
CA PHE A 9 0.85 3.78 10.49
C PHE A 9 0.59 2.97 11.76
N PHE A 10 1.07 3.43 12.90
CA PHE A 10 0.85 2.73 14.17
C PHE A 10 -0.62 2.73 14.58
N ALA A 11 -1.37 3.81 14.33
CA ALA A 11 -2.79 3.87 14.59
C ALA A 11 -3.56 2.83 13.75
N VAL A 12 -3.31 2.77 12.44
CA VAL A 12 -3.96 1.80 11.55
C VAL A 12 -3.56 0.36 11.92
N LEU A 13 -2.28 0.10 12.17
CA LEU A 13 -1.80 -1.21 12.60
C LEU A 13 -2.49 -1.66 13.89
N ALA A 14 -2.59 -0.77 14.88
CA ALA A 14 -3.27 -1.06 16.14
C ALA A 14 -4.76 -1.38 15.93
N VAL A 15 -5.45 -0.63 15.08
CA VAL A 15 -6.87 -0.86 14.76
C VAL A 15 -7.07 -2.22 14.08
N ILE A 16 -6.23 -2.58 13.11
CA ILE A 16 -6.34 -3.85 12.38
C ILE A 16 -6.01 -5.04 13.29
N VAL A 17 -4.94 -4.95 14.07
CA VAL A 17 -4.58 -6.01 15.04
C VAL A 17 -5.68 -6.18 16.09
N PHE A 18 -6.15 -5.08 16.67
CA PHE A 18 -7.23 -5.12 17.65
C PHE A 18 -8.51 -5.72 17.04
N SER A 19 -8.93 -5.28 15.87
CA SER A 19 -10.17 -5.75 15.24
C SER A 19 -10.07 -7.18 14.74
N GLY A 20 -8.91 -7.57 14.20
CA GLY A 20 -8.65 -8.91 13.67
C GLY A 20 -8.58 -9.97 14.76
N LEU A 21 -8.00 -9.63 15.92
CA LEU A 21 -7.80 -10.58 17.03
C LEU A 21 -8.93 -10.56 18.08
N ARG A 22 -10.08 -9.97 17.75
CA ARG A 22 -11.28 -10.10 18.59
C ARG A 22 -11.94 -11.47 18.37
N PRO A 23 -12.27 -12.23 19.44
CA PRO A 23 -12.94 -13.53 19.32
C PRO A 23 -14.26 -13.43 18.55
N GLU A 24 -15.10 -12.47 18.93
CA GLU A 24 -16.37 -12.20 18.24
C GLU A 24 -16.14 -11.41 16.94
N PRO A 25 -16.67 -11.88 15.80
CA PRO A 25 -16.76 -11.10 14.56
C PRO A 25 -17.48 -9.78 14.76
N ILE A 26 -17.11 -8.80 13.93
CA ILE A 26 -17.88 -7.55 13.86
C ILE A 26 -19.23 -7.87 13.21
N PRO A 27 -20.37 -7.49 13.81
CA PRO A 27 -21.67 -7.71 13.21
C PRO A 27 -21.74 -7.14 11.80
N GLN A 28 -22.16 -7.96 10.84
CA GLN A 28 -22.35 -7.56 9.45
C GLN A 28 -23.75 -6.97 9.25
N VAL A 29 -23.80 -5.85 8.52
CA VAL A 29 -25.03 -5.15 8.10
C VAL A 29 -25.49 -5.65 6.71
N PHE A 30 -24.55 -6.16 5.91
CA PHE A 30 -24.81 -6.76 4.60
C PHE A 30 -23.76 -7.86 4.30
N ASP A 31 -24.06 -8.70 3.31
CA ASP A 31 -23.21 -9.82 2.93
C ASP A 31 -21.81 -9.37 2.49
N GLN A 32 -20.77 -10.08 2.94
CA GLN A 32 -19.36 -9.83 2.58
C GLN A 32 -18.80 -8.48 3.08
N GLN A 33 -19.44 -7.85 4.07
CA GLN A 33 -18.94 -6.62 4.67
C GLN A 33 -17.56 -6.81 5.32
N ASP A 34 -17.32 -7.99 5.91
CA ASP A 34 -16.01 -8.40 6.43
C ASP A 34 -14.91 -8.25 5.38
N LYS A 35 -15.10 -8.75 4.16
CA LYS A 35 -14.12 -8.64 3.08
C LYS A 35 -13.81 -7.20 2.72
N LEU A 36 -14.80 -6.31 2.78
CA LEU A 36 -14.56 -4.87 2.59
C LEU A 36 -13.74 -4.28 3.72
N HIS A 37 -13.98 -4.67 4.98
CA HIS A 37 -13.14 -4.24 6.10
C HIS A 37 -11.70 -4.74 5.96
N HIS A 38 -11.51 -6.00 5.56
CA HIS A 38 -10.20 -6.59 5.27
C HIS A 38 -9.49 -5.79 4.16
N MET A 39 -10.14 -5.60 3.02
CA MET A 39 -9.56 -4.86 1.90
C MET A 39 -9.21 -3.41 2.26
N LEU A 40 -10.14 -2.67 2.89
CA LEU A 40 -9.91 -1.26 3.25
C LEU A 40 -8.89 -1.12 4.38
N GLY A 41 -8.89 -2.02 5.36
CA GLY A 41 -7.91 -2.05 6.44
C GLY A 41 -6.50 -2.23 5.89
N PHE A 42 -6.28 -3.26 5.06
CA PHE A 42 -4.95 -3.50 4.49
C PHE A 42 -4.54 -2.46 3.43
N ALA A 43 -5.50 -1.81 2.75
CA ALA A 43 -5.21 -0.63 1.93
C ALA A 43 -4.69 0.54 2.77
N ALA A 44 -5.34 0.83 3.91
CA ALA A 44 -4.88 1.86 4.83
C ALA A 44 -3.51 1.50 5.44
N LEU A 45 -3.27 0.22 5.76
CA LEU A 45 -1.99 -0.25 6.28
C LEU A 45 -0.87 -0.01 5.26
N MET A 46 -1.04 -0.48 4.03
CA MET A 46 -0.03 -0.31 2.99
C MET A 46 0.20 1.17 2.65
N PHE A 47 -0.85 1.96 2.53
CA PHE A 47 -0.73 3.40 2.26
C PHE A 47 0.07 4.11 3.37
N SER A 48 -0.29 3.88 4.63
CA SER A 48 0.39 4.50 5.78
C SER A 48 1.81 3.99 5.96
N LEU A 49 2.08 2.71 5.66
CA LEU A 49 3.43 2.13 5.64
C LEU A 49 4.32 2.86 4.61
N ARG A 50 3.81 3.10 3.39
CA ARG A 50 4.54 3.84 2.34
C ARG A 50 4.84 5.29 2.74
N LEU A 51 3.97 5.91 3.53
CA LEU A 51 4.20 7.25 4.07
C LEU A 51 5.23 7.27 5.21
N ALA A 52 5.13 6.29 6.11
CA ALA A 52 6.01 6.13 7.27
C ALA A 52 7.45 5.77 6.86
N PHE A 53 7.59 4.89 5.86
CA PHE A 53 8.85 4.32 5.41
C PHE A 53 9.05 4.53 3.90
N SER A 54 9.02 5.79 3.46
CA SER A 54 9.09 6.14 2.03
C SER A 54 10.33 5.61 1.30
N GLN A 55 11.42 5.38 2.03
CA GLN A 55 12.69 4.85 1.52
C GLN A 55 12.72 3.32 1.38
N TRP A 56 11.75 2.60 1.94
CA TRP A 56 11.70 1.13 1.79
C TRP A 56 11.38 0.75 0.35
N SER A 57 11.88 -0.41 -0.09
CA SER A 57 11.47 -0.95 -1.38
C SER A 57 9.97 -1.26 -1.37
N VAL A 58 9.33 -1.10 -2.52
CA VAL A 58 7.91 -1.43 -2.68
C VAL A 58 7.68 -2.91 -2.41
N ILE A 59 8.58 -3.78 -2.88
CA ILE A 59 8.51 -5.23 -2.68
C ILE A 59 8.52 -5.56 -1.17
N TRP A 60 9.42 -4.96 -0.40
CA TRP A 60 9.47 -5.17 1.05
C TRP A 60 8.23 -4.64 1.77
N SER A 61 7.66 -3.54 1.27
CA SER A 61 6.42 -2.97 1.82
C SER A 61 5.21 -3.88 1.59
N ILE A 62 5.11 -4.45 0.38
CA ILE A 62 4.07 -5.43 0.03
C ILE A 62 4.26 -6.70 0.84
N ALA A 63 5.48 -7.26 0.87
CA ALA A 63 5.80 -8.47 1.61
C ALA A 63 5.52 -8.32 3.11
N ALA A 64 5.87 -7.18 3.71
CA ALA A 64 5.56 -6.90 5.10
C ALA A 64 4.05 -6.82 5.34
N SER A 65 3.30 -6.13 4.47
CA SER A 65 1.84 -5.97 4.64
C SER A 65 1.10 -7.30 4.49
N VAL A 66 1.47 -8.13 3.50
CA VAL A 66 0.93 -9.49 3.32
C VAL A 66 1.39 -10.43 4.43
N GLY A 67 2.62 -10.27 4.92
CA GLY A 67 3.12 -11.02 6.07
C GLY A 67 2.31 -10.73 7.33
N VAL A 68 2.02 -9.46 7.61
CA VAL A 68 1.14 -9.06 8.70
C VAL A 68 -0.27 -9.63 8.53
N SER A 69 -0.84 -9.60 7.33
CA SER A 69 -2.16 -10.19 7.09
C SER A 69 -2.17 -11.70 7.35
N ALA A 70 -1.15 -12.42 6.86
CA ALA A 70 -1.02 -13.85 7.09
C ALA A 70 -0.88 -14.21 8.57
N LEU A 71 -0.10 -13.44 9.33
CA LEU A 71 0.02 -13.64 10.77
C LEU A 71 -1.30 -13.43 11.51
N ILE A 72 -2.09 -12.43 11.11
CA ILE A 72 -3.41 -12.18 11.71
C ILE A 72 -4.39 -13.31 11.39
N GLU A 73 -4.46 -13.78 10.14
CA GLU A 73 -5.32 -14.92 9.74
C GLU A 73 -4.94 -16.21 10.50
N ILE A 74 -3.64 -16.50 10.62
CA ILE A 74 -3.16 -17.64 11.40
C ILE A 74 -3.55 -17.48 12.87
N ALA A 75 -3.35 -16.30 13.46
CA ALA A 75 -3.74 -16.04 14.83
C ALA A 75 -5.26 -16.15 15.04
N GLN A 76 -6.07 -15.76 14.06
CA GLN A 76 -7.53 -15.92 14.09
C GLN A 76 -7.94 -17.40 14.17
N SER A 77 -7.24 -18.31 13.49
CA SER A 77 -7.53 -19.76 13.60
C SER A 77 -7.29 -20.35 14.99
N LEU A 78 -6.63 -19.60 15.88
CA LEU A 78 -6.43 -19.97 17.29
C LEU A 78 -7.50 -19.39 18.22
N LEU A 79 -8.40 -18.54 17.71
CA LEU A 79 -9.46 -17.89 18.48
C LEU A 79 -10.78 -18.65 18.35
N PRO A 80 -11.61 -18.69 19.41
CA PRO A 80 -12.95 -19.26 19.31
C PRO A 80 -13.81 -18.42 18.37
N ASN A 81 -14.67 -19.08 17.59
CA ASN A 81 -15.59 -18.46 16.63
C ASN A 81 -14.91 -17.70 15.48
N ARG A 82 -13.62 -17.98 15.23
CA ARG A 82 -12.85 -17.45 14.09
C ARG A 82 -12.22 -18.58 13.32
N GLU A 83 -12.15 -18.41 12.01
CA GLU A 83 -11.48 -19.33 11.11
C GLU A 83 -10.59 -18.53 10.15
N ALA A 84 -9.45 -19.09 9.79
CA ALA A 84 -8.62 -18.52 8.74
C ALA A 84 -9.32 -18.71 7.39
N SER A 85 -9.34 -17.65 6.57
CA SER A 85 -10.11 -17.65 5.32
C SER A 85 -9.22 -17.27 4.14
N LEU A 86 -9.20 -18.12 3.11
CA LEU A 86 -8.56 -17.77 1.83
C LEU A 86 -9.24 -16.57 1.17
N GLY A 87 -10.55 -16.41 1.39
CA GLY A 87 -11.30 -15.25 0.91
C GLY A 87 -10.83 -13.95 1.57
N ASP A 88 -10.53 -14.00 2.86
CA ASP A 88 -10.06 -12.84 3.62
C ASP A 88 -8.61 -12.55 3.27
N MET A 89 -7.78 -13.58 3.08
CA MET A 89 -6.41 -13.41 2.55
C MET A 89 -6.41 -12.75 1.16
N LEU A 90 -7.33 -13.12 0.28
CA LEU A 90 -7.48 -12.47 -1.03
C LEU A 90 -7.90 -11.00 -0.87
N ALA A 91 -8.88 -10.72 -0.02
CA ALA A 91 -9.31 -9.35 0.27
C ALA A 91 -8.17 -8.50 0.85
N ASN A 92 -7.39 -9.05 1.79
CA ASN A 92 -6.20 -8.44 2.36
C ASN A 92 -5.18 -8.08 1.26
N SER A 93 -4.89 -9.04 0.38
CA SER A 93 -3.92 -8.87 -0.70
C SER A 93 -4.35 -7.81 -1.72
N LEU A 94 -5.64 -7.80 -2.10
CA LEU A 94 -6.22 -6.75 -2.94
C LEU A 94 -6.16 -5.38 -2.25
N GLY A 95 -6.39 -5.34 -0.94
CA GLY A 95 -6.21 -4.17 -0.10
C GLY A 95 -4.79 -3.62 -0.18
N VAL A 96 -3.78 -4.48 0.00
CA VAL A 96 -2.36 -4.09 -0.12
C VAL A 96 -2.07 -3.47 -1.49
N LEU A 97 -2.52 -4.10 -2.58
CA LEU A 97 -2.32 -3.57 -3.94
C LEU A 97 -3.02 -2.22 -4.14
N LEU A 98 -4.25 -2.07 -3.62
CA LEU A 98 -4.99 -0.81 -3.66
C LEU A 98 -4.26 0.29 -2.89
N GLY A 99 -3.84 0.01 -1.65
CA GLY A 99 -3.10 0.96 -0.82
C GLY A 99 -1.79 1.40 -1.45
N TRP A 100 -1.07 0.47 -2.09
CA TRP A 100 0.12 0.79 -2.89
C TRP A 100 -0.22 1.72 -4.06
N GLY A 101 -1.23 1.38 -4.87
CA GLY A 101 -1.67 2.19 -6.00
C GLY A 101 -2.05 3.61 -5.58
N CYS A 102 -2.84 3.76 -4.51
CA CYS A 102 -3.18 5.06 -3.94
C CYS A 102 -1.94 5.83 -3.48
N SER A 103 -0.99 5.17 -2.81
CA SER A 103 0.25 5.82 -2.35
C SER A 103 1.12 6.29 -3.51
N HIS A 104 1.18 5.50 -4.59
CA HIS A 104 1.94 5.80 -5.79
C HIS A 104 1.33 6.99 -6.54
N LEU A 105 0.01 7.00 -6.73
CA LEU A 105 -0.70 8.12 -7.36
C LEU A 105 -0.55 9.41 -6.54
N ALA A 106 -0.67 9.32 -5.22
CA ALA A 106 -0.46 10.47 -4.33
C ALA A 106 0.97 11.01 -4.42
N TYR A 107 1.96 10.13 -4.49
CA TYR A 107 3.36 10.50 -4.66
C TYR A 107 3.62 11.18 -6.02
N GLN A 108 3.11 10.61 -7.12
CA GLN A 108 3.23 11.21 -8.44
C GLN A 108 2.54 12.58 -8.52
N TRP A 109 1.35 12.71 -7.93
CA TRP A 109 0.64 13.99 -7.84
C TRP A 109 1.45 15.03 -7.05
N TYR A 110 2.05 14.62 -5.94
CA TYR A 110 2.93 15.49 -5.13
C TYR A 110 4.14 15.96 -5.93
N LEU A 111 4.84 15.07 -6.65
CA LEU A 111 5.99 15.43 -7.48
C LEU A 111 5.62 16.41 -8.60
N ARG A 112 4.49 16.17 -9.28
CA ARG A 112 3.96 17.09 -10.31
C ARG A 112 3.65 18.47 -9.75
N ARG A 113 3.13 18.55 -8.52
CA ARG A 113 2.81 19.82 -7.83
C ARG A 113 4.06 20.64 -7.51
N ILE A 114 5.19 20.01 -7.22
CA ILE A 114 6.45 20.70 -6.89
C ILE A 114 7.35 20.93 -8.12
N GLY A 115 6.84 20.70 -9.33
CA GLY A 115 7.57 20.99 -10.57
C GLY A 115 8.71 20.02 -10.90
N VAL A 116 8.79 18.87 -10.22
CA VAL A 116 9.75 17.82 -10.57
C VAL A 116 9.15 17.01 -11.72
N THR A 117 9.31 17.49 -12.96
CA THR A 117 9.04 16.70 -14.17
C THR A 117 10.33 15.98 -14.55
N SER A 118 10.27 14.66 -14.62
CA SER A 118 11.24 13.90 -15.39
C SER A 118 10.91 14.12 -16.86
N ASP A 119 11.29 15.26 -17.43
CA ASP A 119 11.38 15.32 -18.88
C ASP A 119 12.41 14.27 -19.31
N PRO A 120 12.06 13.35 -20.21
CA PRO A 120 13.09 12.58 -20.88
C PRO A 120 13.97 13.63 -21.57
N GLU A 121 15.26 13.70 -21.22
CA GLU A 121 16.23 14.37 -22.07
C GLU A 121 16.06 13.77 -23.47
N VAL A 122 15.36 14.49 -24.34
CA VAL A 122 15.44 14.27 -25.78
C VAL A 122 16.90 14.58 -26.09
N PRO A 123 17.73 13.60 -26.50
CA PRO A 123 19.09 13.90 -26.89
C PRO A 123 19.02 14.98 -27.95
N ASP A 124 19.64 16.12 -27.61
CA ASP A 124 19.61 17.33 -28.40
C ASP A 124 19.87 16.98 -29.86
N ALA A 125 19.12 17.62 -30.75
CA ALA A 125 19.29 17.57 -32.18
C ALA A 125 20.63 18.21 -32.63
N ALA A 126 21.68 18.06 -31.82
CA ALA A 126 23.09 18.30 -32.11
C ALA A 126 23.61 17.35 -33.22
N GLU A 127 22.86 16.30 -33.56
CA GLU A 127 23.04 15.50 -34.79
C GLU A 127 22.47 16.21 -36.05
N ARG A 128 22.21 17.53 -36.00
CA ARG A 128 21.97 18.38 -37.18
C ARG A 128 23.19 19.19 -37.64
N LEU A 129 24.36 19.00 -37.01
CA LEU A 129 25.61 19.71 -37.37
C LEU A 129 26.60 18.90 -38.23
N GLY A 130 26.15 17.82 -38.88
CA GLY A 130 26.94 17.12 -39.91
C GLY A 130 26.46 17.51 -41.31
N HIS A 131 26.63 18.76 -41.72
CA HIS A 131 26.31 19.25 -43.06
C HIS A 131 27.58 19.10 -43.94
N PRO A 132 27.66 18.19 -44.92
CA PRO A 132 28.66 18.27 -45.97
C PRO A 132 28.01 18.87 -47.20
N GLU A 133 27.87 20.20 -47.24
CA GLU A 133 27.84 20.91 -48.51
C GLU A 133 28.94 21.96 -48.52
N ARG A 134 30.05 21.60 -49.18
CA ARG A 134 30.85 22.51 -50.01
C ARG A 134 31.99 21.75 -50.71
N LEU A 135 31.78 21.58 -52.03
CA LEU A 135 32.75 21.40 -53.14
C LEU A 135 33.54 20.10 -53.21
#